data_AF-A0A220W6N7-F1
#
_entry.id   AF-A0A220W6N7-F1
#
_cell.length_a   1.000
_cell.length_b   1.000
_cell.length_c   1.000
_cell.angle_alpha   90.00
_cell.angle_beta   90.00
_cell.angle_gamma   90.00
#
_symmetry.space_group_name_H-M   'P 1'
#
loop_
_entity.id
_entity.type
_entity.pdbx_description
1 polymer ?
#
loop_
_entity_poly.entity_id
_entity_poly.type
_entity_poly.pdbx_seq_one_letter_code
_entity_poly.pdbx_strand_id
1 'polypeptide(L)'
;MKNKLIDLNNHLFAELERLSDEGLTPEQIATEAVRAKSIIDVSSQIVDVADLHLKAVKIVADHGDRFKAQLPMIEDRPALKAVES
;
A
#
# COMPACT_ATOMS: atom_id res chain seq x y z
N MET A 1 -3.66 4.54 -11.51
CA MET A 1 -2.81 3.37 -11.17
C MET A 1 -3.57 2.08 -11.47
N LYS A 2 -2.94 1.11 -12.16
CA LYS A 2 -3.56 -0.19 -12.47
C LYS A 2 -3.73 -1.09 -11.24
N ASN A 3 -2.84 -0.98 -10.26
CA ASN A 3 -2.89 -1.72 -9.01
C ASN A 3 -3.22 -0.77 -7.85
N LYS A 4 -4.08 -1.22 -6.94
CA LYS A 4 -4.58 -0.48 -5.78
C LYS A 4 -4.12 -1.13 -4.48
N LEU A 5 -4.17 -0.37 -3.38
CA LEU A 5 -3.89 -0.91 -2.03
C LEU A 5 -4.80 -2.08 -1.65
N ILE A 6 -6.04 -2.09 -2.15
CA ILE A 6 -6.97 -3.22 -1.92
C ILE A 6 -6.48 -4.50 -2.58
N ASP A 7 -5.80 -4.42 -3.73
CA ASP A 7 -5.27 -5.60 -4.43
C ASP A 7 -4.12 -6.22 -3.61
N LEU A 8 -3.26 -5.39 -3.03
CA LEU A 8 -2.21 -5.84 -2.11
C LEU A 8 -2.79 -6.55 -0.89
N ASN A 9 -3.82 -5.98 -0.27
CA ASN A 9 -4.48 -6.56 0.89
C ASN A 9 -5.10 -7.93 0.56
N ASN A 10 -5.75 -8.07 -0.58
CA ASN A 10 -6.27 -9.35 -1.07
C ASN A 10 -5.16 -10.38 -1.28
N HIS A 11 -4.02 -9.98 -1.84
CA HIS A 11 -2.88 -10.88 -2.01
C HIS A 11 -2.29 -11.37 -0.69
N LEU A 12 -2.20 -10.49 0.32
CA LEU A 12 -1.73 -10.85 1.67
C LEU A 12 -2.66 -11.86 2.34
N PHE A 13 -3.97 -11.66 2.27
CA PHE A 13 -4.94 -12.61 2.82
C PHE A 13 -4.91 -13.96 2.10
N ALA A 14 -4.80 -13.96 0.77
CA ALA A 14 -4.69 -15.20 0.00
C ALA A 14 -3.40 -15.98 0.31
N GLU A 15 -2.30 -15.28 0.64
CA GLU A 15 -1.06 -15.93 1.08
C GLU A 15 -1.20 -16.54 2.48
N LEU A 16 -1.90 -15.85 3.38
CA LEU A 16 -2.21 -16.36 4.73
C LEU A 16 -3.08 -17.63 4.68
N GLU A 17 -4.07 -17.67 3.78
CA GLU A 17 -4.88 -18.86 3.54
C GLU A 17 -4.03 -20.03 3.00
N ARG A 18 -3.15 -19.77 2.02
CA ARG A 18 -2.25 -20.80 1.47
C ARG A 18 -1.32 -21.38 2.53
N LEU A 19 -0.68 -20.54 3.34
CA LEU A 19 0.22 -20.99 4.40
C LEU A 19 -0.49 -21.77 5.52
N SER A 20 -1.81 -21.65 5.63
CA SER A 20 -2.62 -22.36 6.62
C SER A 20 -3.12 -23.72 6.13
N ASP A 21 -2.82 -24.11 4.88
CA ASP A 21 -3.22 -25.40 4.33
C ASP A 21 -2.43 -26.54 4.98
N GLU A 22 -3.14 -27.41 5.72
CA GLU A 22 -2.58 -28.55 6.44
C GLU A 22 -2.06 -29.66 5.52
N GLY A 23 -2.40 -29.62 4.23
CA GLY A 23 -1.97 -30.59 3.22
C GLY A 23 -0.59 -30.31 2.61
N LEU A 24 0.07 -29.20 2.96
CA LEU A 24 1.33 -28.81 2.32
C LEU A 24 2.50 -29.70 2.73
N THR A 25 3.33 -30.06 1.76
CA THR A 25 4.62 -30.70 2.04
C THR A 25 5.63 -29.68 2.58
N PRO A 26 6.71 -30.14 3.26
CA PRO A 26 7.77 -29.25 3.74
C PRO A 26 8.37 -28.35 2.63
N GLU A 27 8.53 -28.86 1.41
CA GLU A 27 9.04 -28.11 0.27
C GLU A 27 8.07 -27.03 -0.23
N GLN A 28 6.77 -27.33 -0.18
CA GLN A 28 5.73 -26.35 -0.52
C GLN A 28 5.65 -25.25 0.52
N ILE A 29 5.73 -25.59 1.82
CA ILE A 29 5.82 -24.61 2.92
C ILE A 29 7.03 -23.69 2.72
N ALA A 30 8.19 -24.24 2.37
CA ALA A 30 9.39 -23.45 2.10
C ALA A 30 9.19 -22.50 0.92
N THR A 31 8.49 -22.94 -0.14
CA THR A 31 8.20 -22.12 -1.32
C THR A 31 7.23 -20.97 -0.99
N GLU A 32 6.13 -21.26 -0.30
CA GLU A 32 5.17 -20.23 0.12
C GLU A 32 5.81 -19.28 1.15
N ALA A 33 6.70 -19.73 2.03
CA ALA A 33 7.44 -18.84 2.92
C ALA A 33 8.32 -17.82 2.17
N VAL A 34 8.99 -18.25 1.09
CA VAL A 34 9.77 -17.34 0.22
C VAL A 34 8.87 -16.36 -0.52
N ARG A 35 7.71 -16.84 -1.01
CA ARG A 35 6.71 -15.98 -1.66
C ARG A 35 6.16 -14.95 -0.69
N ALA A 36 5.71 -15.35 0.49
CA ALA A 36 5.22 -14.47 1.55
C ALA A 36 6.24 -13.40 1.91
N LYS A 37 7.52 -13.77 2.06
CA LYS A 37 8.60 -12.80 2.30
C LYS A 37 8.70 -11.75 1.18
N SER A 38 8.66 -12.20 -0.08
CA SER A 38 8.72 -11.30 -1.24
C SER A 38 7.50 -10.34 -1.28
N ILE A 39 6.32 -10.83 -0.91
CA ILE A 39 5.11 -9.99 -0.81
C ILE A 39 5.27 -8.96 0.31
N ILE A 40 5.79 -9.36 1.48
CA ILE A 40 6.05 -8.46 2.60
C ILE A 40 7.02 -7.34 2.21
N ASP A 41 8.12 -7.70 1.53
CA ASP A 41 9.14 -6.72 1.11
C ASP A 41 8.54 -5.65 0.18
N VAL A 42 7.72 -6.06 -0.81
CA VAL A 42 7.02 -5.11 -1.70
C VAL A 42 5.94 -4.33 -0.94
N SER A 43 5.23 -4.98 -0.02
CA SER A 43 4.19 -4.36 0.80
C SER A 43 4.76 -3.24 1.68
N SER A 44 5.93 -3.45 2.29
CA SER A 44 6.60 -2.44 3.10
C SER A 44 6.85 -1.16 2.30
N GLN A 45 7.37 -1.29 1.07
CA GLN A 45 7.64 -0.14 0.21
C GLN A 45 6.36 0.62 -0.16
N ILE A 46 5.25 -0.09 -0.37
CA ILE A 46 3.96 0.54 -0.65
C ILE A 46 3.45 1.33 0.57
N VAL A 47 3.59 0.76 1.78
CA VAL A 47 3.22 1.43 3.02
C VAL A 47 4.10 2.66 3.28
N ASP A 48 5.40 2.57 3.03
CA ASP A 48 6.33 3.70 3.19
C ASP A 48 5.96 4.87 2.26
N VAL A 49 5.56 4.57 1.01
CA VAL A 49 5.06 5.58 0.07
C VAL A 49 3.73 6.18 0.56
N ALA A 50 2.82 5.36 1.09
CA ALA A 50 1.55 5.84 1.62
C ALA A 50 1.73 6.74 2.87
N ASP A 51 2.66 6.39 3.76
CA ASP A 51 3.02 7.21 4.92
C ASP A 51 3.69 8.52 4.50
N LEU A 52 4.57 8.49 3.49
CA LEU A 52 5.14 9.70 2.89
C LEU A 52 4.04 10.62 2.33
N HIS A 53 3.05 10.06 1.63
CA HIS A 53 1.89 10.83 1.16
C HIS A 53 1.08 11.42 2.32
N LEU A 54 0.81 10.65 3.37
CA LEU A 54 0.09 11.14 4.54
C LEU A 54 0.84 12.29 5.23
N LYS A 55 2.16 12.18 5.37
CA LYS A 55 3.01 13.24 5.91
C LYS A 55 2.96 14.50 5.05
N ALA A 56 3.02 14.35 3.73
CA ALA A 56 2.92 15.46 2.80
C ALA A 56 1.55 16.18 2.92
N VAL A 57 0.46 15.41 3.03
CA VAL A 57 -0.89 15.96 3.27
C VAL A 57 -0.96 16.70 4.61
N LYS A 58 -0.39 16.12 5.69
CA LYS A 58 -0.34 16.78 7.01
C LYS A 58 0.41 18.11 6.97
N ILE A 59 1.56 18.17 6.29
CA ILE A 59 2.33 19.43 6.15
C ILE A 59 1.49 20.51 5.48
N VAL A 60 0.76 20.18 4.42
CA VAL A 60 -0.14 21.14 3.74
C VAL A 60 -1.29 21.55 4.64
N ALA A 61 -1.92 20.60 5.35
CA ALA A 61 -3.02 20.89 6.27
C ALA A 61 -2.59 21.79 7.44
N ASP A 62 -1.42 21.54 8.03
CA ASP A 62 -0.94 22.25 9.22
C ASP A 62 -0.29 23.60 8.89
N HIS A 63 0.23 23.77 7.66
CA HIS A 63 1.04 24.94 7.32
C HIS A 63 0.62 25.69 6.06
N GLY A 64 -0.46 25.24 5.42
CA GLY A 64 -1.03 25.82 4.21
C GLY A 64 -0.23 25.50 2.93
N ASP A 65 -0.77 25.96 1.80
CA ASP A 65 -0.34 25.60 0.46
C ASP A 65 1.07 26.10 0.07
N ARG A 66 1.74 26.88 0.93
CA ARG A 66 3.12 27.38 0.69
C ARG A 66 4.15 26.26 0.51
N PHE A 67 3.87 25.07 1.05
CA PHE A 67 4.71 23.88 0.90
C PHE A 67 4.32 23.02 -0.32
N LYS A 68 3.20 23.31 -1.00
CA LYS A 68 2.68 22.50 -2.11
C LYS A 68 3.69 22.42 -3.27
N ALA A 69 4.40 23.52 -3.56
CA ALA A 69 5.43 23.57 -4.60
C ALA A 69 6.66 22.68 -4.30
N GLN A 70 6.88 22.32 -3.03
CA GLN A 70 7.99 21.49 -2.55
C GLN A 70 7.59 20.02 -2.36
N LEU A 71 6.32 19.67 -2.63
CA LEU A 71 5.76 18.32 -2.50
C LEU A 71 5.38 17.75 -3.89
N PRO A 72 6.36 17.51 -4.79
CA PRO A 72 6.11 17.11 -6.17
C PRO A 72 5.45 15.73 -6.32
N MET A 73 5.38 14.95 -5.23
CA MET A 73 4.84 13.58 -5.23
C MET A 73 3.33 13.51 -4.95
N ILE A 74 2.69 14.62 -4.58
CA ILE A 74 1.23 14.68 -4.56
C ILE A 74 0.80 15.04 -5.99
N GLU A 75 0.63 14.03 -6.85
CA GLU A 75 -0.14 14.20 -8.08
C GLU A 75 -1.41 14.97 -7.74
N ASP A 76 -1.70 16.02 -8.50
CA ASP A 76 -2.91 16.85 -8.37
C ASP A 76 -4.11 15.94 -8.68
N ARG A 77 -4.56 15.15 -7.69
CA ARG A 77 -5.84 14.45 -7.80
C ARG A 77 -6.86 15.56 -7.94
N PRO A 78 -7.71 15.53 -8.99
CA PRO A 78 -8.79 16.49 -9.08
C PRO A 78 -9.54 16.41 -7.75
N ALA A 79 -9.72 17.57 -7.10
CA ALA A 79 -10.43 17.68 -5.84
C ALA A 79 -11.68 16.79 -5.96
N LEU A 80 -11.87 15.88 -4.99
CA LEU A 80 -13.13 15.17 -4.83
C LEU A 80 -14.18 16.28 -4.84
N LYS A 81 -14.91 16.41 -5.95
CA LYS A 81 -16.02 17.35 -6.02
C LYS A 81 -16.88 16.97 -4.83
N ALA A 82 -17.04 17.92 -3.91
CA ALA A 82 -17.98 17.77 -2.81
C ALA A 82 -19.27 17.27 -3.45
N VAL A 83 -19.75 16.12 -2.98
CA VAL A 83 -21.06 15.61 -3.39
C VAL A 83 -22.04 16.66 -2.87
N GLU A 84 -22.40 17.59 -3.76
CA GLU A 84 -23.47 18.55 -3.50
C GLU A 84 -24.74 17.72 -3.23
N SER A 85 -25.35 18.02 -2.09
CA SER A 85 -26.53 17.34 -1.54
C SER A 85 -27.79 17.72 -2.30
#